data_AF-A0A8X6I520-F1
#
_entry.id   AF-A0A8X6I520-F1
#
_cell.length_a   1.000
_cell.length_b   1.000
_cell.length_c   1.000
_cell.angle_alpha   90.00
_cell.angle_beta   90.00
_cell.angle_gamma   90.00
#
_symmetry.space_group_name_H-M   'P 1'
#
loop_
_entity.id
_entity.type
_entity.pdbx_description
1 polymer ?
#
loop_
_entity_poly.entity_id
_entity_poly.type
_entity_poly.pdbx_seq_one_letter_code
_entity_poly.pdbx_strand_id
1 'polypeptide(L)'
;DPGYGPEDPRWIGAWWIGFLLQGVLQLLLTIPLALFPRRLPGQKRLPTNSEAKAKLSSGFKGLIAALKRLLKNPLYLSIVINTIMNIFGSLGHFMMLPKYMELQFRLTASDASLYSGPPGIIAIMLSTLLGGYLVWKYKPNVKSQIATMIILESISAVGYLLLMVPHCEKVQMSHFGLENHGLALEGLCNVNCNCTTKVFTPLCGSDGKTSYFSPCFAGCTENLNKSFSDCSCIMDPDGQGTNSYAKEGFCISLGCWSQALGYIISLPIIQFIASILKVQYTVILVRSINPEDKSIALGLFEALICIF
;
A
#
# COMPACT_ATOMS: atom_id res chain seq x y z
N ASP A 1 26.03 -10.63 14.74
CA ASP A 1 25.40 -9.31 14.66
C ASP A 1 26.21 -8.48 13.66
N PRO A 2 25.68 -8.15 12.47
CA PRO A 2 26.46 -7.51 11.40
C PRO A 2 26.74 -6.02 11.61
N GLY A 3 26.40 -5.44 12.78
CA GLY A 3 26.79 -4.07 13.15
C GLY A 3 26.00 -2.96 12.46
N TYR A 4 24.88 -3.29 11.80
CA TYR A 4 24.00 -2.29 11.20
C TYR A 4 23.09 -1.65 12.26
N GLY A 5 23.07 -0.32 12.32
CA GLY A 5 22.14 0.42 13.16
C GLY A 5 20.72 0.48 12.56
N PRO A 6 19.71 0.91 13.33
CA PRO A 6 18.31 0.97 12.88
C PRO A 6 18.05 1.95 11.72
N GLU A 7 18.99 2.86 11.45
CA GLU A 7 18.93 3.78 10.30
C GLU A 7 19.67 3.26 9.05
N ASP A 8 20.32 2.10 9.13
CA ASP A 8 20.94 1.48 7.96
C ASP A 8 19.87 0.79 7.11
N PRO A 9 19.78 1.03 5.79
CA PRO A 9 18.78 0.43 4.91
C PRO A 9 18.85 -1.11 4.83
N ARG A 10 19.97 -1.72 5.24
CA ARG A 10 20.12 -3.18 5.33
C ARG A 10 19.59 -3.76 6.65
N TRP A 11 19.23 -2.92 7.61
CA TRP A 11 18.65 -3.37 8.87
C TRP A 11 17.21 -3.83 8.67
N ILE A 12 17.01 -5.15 8.68
CA ILE A 12 15.68 -5.77 8.51
C ILE A 12 14.86 -5.69 9.81
N GLY A 13 15.50 -5.36 10.94
CA GLY A 13 14.87 -5.23 12.25
C GLY A 13 14.14 -6.47 12.73
N ALA A 14 13.48 -6.37 13.87
CA ALA A 14 12.64 -7.43 14.41
C ALA A 14 11.21 -7.35 13.81
N TRP A 15 11.12 -7.48 12.48
CA TRP A 15 9.88 -7.39 11.70
C TRP A 15 8.76 -8.31 12.23
N TRP A 16 9.12 -9.42 12.88
CA TRP A 16 8.19 -10.37 13.48
C TRP A 16 7.45 -9.86 14.72
N ILE A 17 7.98 -8.84 15.41
CA ILE A 17 7.37 -8.28 16.64
C ILE A 17 5.96 -7.75 16.35
N GLY A 18 5.74 -7.19 15.15
CA GLY A 18 4.42 -6.72 14.72
C GLY A 18 3.36 -7.82 14.77
N PHE A 19 3.69 -9.04 14.33
CA PHE A 19 2.75 -10.17 14.37
C PHE A 19 2.45 -10.65 15.78
N LEU A 20 3.43 -10.66 16.67
CA LEU A 20 3.20 -11.01 18.08
C LEU A 20 2.31 -9.98 18.76
N LEU A 21 2.61 -8.69 18.56
CA LEU A 21 1.80 -7.59 19.10
C LEU A 21 0.36 -7.70 18.59
N GLN A 22 0.17 -7.88 17.28
CA GLN A 22 -1.13 -8.10 16.67
C GLN A 22 -1.86 -9.31 17.25
N GLY A 23 -1.17 -10.44 17.42
CA GLY A 23 -1.74 -11.66 18.01
C GLY A 23 -2.19 -11.46 19.45
N VAL A 24 -1.39 -10.79 20.29
CA VAL A 24 -1.76 -10.46 21.66
C VAL A 24 -2.98 -9.53 21.70
N LEU A 25 -2.99 -8.48 20.87
CA LEU A 25 -4.16 -7.58 20.75
C LEU A 25 -5.42 -8.33 20.31
N GLN A 26 -5.31 -9.23 19.35
CA GLN A 26 -6.43 -10.07 18.92
C GLN A 26 -6.93 -10.96 20.07
N LEU A 27 -6.03 -11.60 20.83
CA LEU A 27 -6.40 -12.41 21.99
C LEU A 27 -7.14 -11.56 23.04
N LEU A 28 -6.64 -10.37 23.36
CA LEU A 28 -7.30 -9.46 24.29
C LEU A 28 -8.72 -9.07 23.83
N LEU A 29 -8.90 -8.82 22.52
CA LEU A 29 -10.21 -8.49 21.94
C LEU A 29 -11.16 -9.70 21.87
N THR A 30 -10.64 -10.92 21.80
CA THR A 30 -11.49 -12.13 21.83
C THR A 30 -12.08 -12.42 23.21
N ILE A 31 -11.46 -11.94 24.29
CA ILE A 31 -11.95 -12.17 25.66
C ILE A 31 -13.36 -11.57 25.87
N PRO A 32 -13.62 -10.27 25.57
CA PRO A 32 -14.98 -9.72 25.57
C PRO A 32 -15.95 -10.49 24.68
N LEU A 33 -15.46 -11.00 23.53
CA LEU A 33 -16.29 -11.80 22.62
C LEU A 33 -16.73 -13.11 23.26
N ALA A 34 -15.84 -13.76 24.03
CA ALA A 34 -16.15 -15.00 24.76
C ALA A 34 -17.14 -14.79 25.91
N LEU A 35 -17.28 -13.54 26.40
CA LEU A 35 -18.27 -13.16 27.41
C LEU A 35 -19.68 -12.93 26.83
N PHE A 36 -19.86 -12.92 25.50
CA PHE A 36 -21.20 -12.86 24.93
C PHE A 36 -22.00 -14.10 25.35
N PRO A 37 -23.30 -13.93 25.70
CA PRO A 37 -24.14 -15.05 26.10
C PRO A 37 -24.23 -16.06 24.96
N ARG A 38 -24.17 -17.36 25.31
CA ARG A 38 -24.32 -18.48 24.35
C ARG A 38 -25.61 -18.41 23.52
N ARG A 39 -26.59 -17.61 23.94
CA ARG A 39 -27.84 -17.38 23.23
C ARG A 39 -28.18 -15.90 23.28
N LEU A 40 -28.39 -15.32 22.11
CA LEU A 40 -28.97 -13.98 22.02
C LEU A 40 -30.47 -14.07 22.36
N PRO A 41 -31.02 -13.10 23.10
CA PRO A 41 -32.45 -13.08 23.41
C PRO A 41 -33.27 -13.08 22.12
N GLY A 42 -34.22 -14.02 21.99
CA GLY A 42 -35.07 -14.21 20.80
C GLY A 42 -34.74 -15.39 19.89
N GLN A 43 -33.69 -16.17 20.19
CA GLN A 43 -33.27 -17.29 19.33
C GLN A 43 -34.12 -18.57 19.55
N LYS A 44 -34.72 -19.09 18.48
CA LYS A 44 -35.54 -20.33 18.50
C LYS A 44 -34.69 -21.56 18.87
N ARG A 45 -35.30 -22.56 19.53
CA ARG A 45 -34.62 -23.79 20.01
C ARG A 45 -33.87 -24.51 18.87
N LEU A 46 -32.69 -25.06 19.19
CA LEU A 46 -31.91 -25.91 18.30
C LEU A 46 -32.66 -27.22 18.00
N PRO A 47 -32.63 -27.73 16.75
CA PRO A 47 -33.31 -28.97 16.38
C PRO A 47 -32.62 -30.20 17.01
N THR A 48 -33.38 -31.28 17.18
CA THR A 48 -32.88 -32.61 17.58
C THR A 48 -32.01 -33.25 16.50
N ASN A 49 -31.21 -34.29 16.82
CA ASN A 49 -30.25 -34.92 15.88
C ASN A 49 -30.88 -35.45 14.57
N SER A 50 -32.13 -35.89 14.60
CA SER A 50 -32.88 -36.31 13.40
C SER A 50 -33.26 -35.11 12.52
N GLU A 51 -33.76 -34.04 13.14
CA GLU A 51 -34.05 -32.77 12.49
C GLU A 51 -32.77 -32.12 11.95
N ALA A 52 -31.62 -32.30 12.61
CA ALA A 52 -30.34 -31.76 12.16
C ALA A 52 -29.87 -32.37 10.83
N LYS A 53 -29.99 -33.69 10.63
CA LYS A 53 -29.65 -34.35 9.35
C LYS A 53 -30.62 -33.97 8.23
N ALA A 54 -31.93 -33.93 8.50
CA ALA A 54 -32.92 -33.46 7.53
C ALA A 54 -32.71 -31.99 7.16
N LYS A 55 -32.39 -31.15 8.15
CA LYS A 55 -32.08 -29.72 7.99
C LYS A 55 -30.73 -29.46 7.33
N LEU A 56 -29.78 -30.40 7.39
CA LEU A 56 -28.51 -30.33 6.64
C LEU A 56 -28.73 -30.60 5.14
N SER A 57 -29.50 -31.64 4.79
CA SER A 57 -29.89 -31.94 3.40
C SER A 57 -30.77 -30.84 2.80
N SER A 58 -31.78 -30.38 3.56
CA SER A 58 -32.58 -29.21 3.25
C SER A 58 -31.74 -27.93 3.19
N GLY A 59 -30.75 -27.79 4.07
CA GLY A 59 -29.86 -26.64 4.15
C GLY A 59 -28.93 -26.53 2.95
N PHE A 60 -28.38 -27.64 2.45
CA PHE A 60 -27.56 -27.65 1.25
C PHE A 60 -28.39 -27.33 -0.01
N LYS A 61 -29.60 -27.91 -0.12
CA LYS A 61 -30.55 -27.54 -1.19
C LYS A 61 -30.96 -26.07 -1.09
N GLY A 62 -31.21 -25.57 0.12
CA GLY A 62 -31.52 -24.17 0.40
C GLY A 62 -30.37 -23.24 0.04
N LEU A 63 -29.13 -23.63 0.33
CA LEU A 63 -27.91 -22.91 -0.06
C LEU A 63 -27.78 -22.81 -1.58
N ILE A 64 -27.90 -23.94 -2.31
CA ILE A 64 -27.85 -23.93 -3.78
C ILE A 64 -28.96 -23.05 -4.36
N ALA A 65 -30.19 -23.14 -3.80
CA ALA A 65 -31.30 -22.30 -4.23
C ALA A 65 -31.01 -20.81 -3.99
N ALA A 66 -30.48 -20.44 -2.82
CA ALA A 66 -30.07 -19.09 -2.48
C ALA A 66 -28.99 -18.58 -3.44
N LEU A 67 -27.93 -19.36 -3.67
CA LEU A 67 -26.86 -19.03 -4.62
C LEU A 67 -27.42 -18.79 -6.03
N LYS A 68 -28.32 -19.65 -6.51
CA LYS A 68 -28.95 -19.49 -7.83
C LYS A 68 -29.82 -18.23 -7.90
N ARG A 69 -30.49 -17.83 -6.81
CA ARG A 69 -31.23 -16.56 -6.75
C ARG A 69 -30.31 -15.35 -6.75
N LEU A 70 -29.21 -15.39 -5.99
CA LEU A 70 -28.23 -14.32 -5.92
C LEU A 70 -27.52 -14.12 -7.27
N LEU A 71 -27.10 -15.20 -7.94
CA LEU A 71 -26.47 -15.14 -9.26
C LEU A 71 -27.43 -14.65 -10.36
N LYS A 72 -28.75 -14.81 -10.16
CA LYS A 72 -29.78 -14.27 -11.07
C LYS A 72 -30.16 -12.84 -10.77
N ASN A 73 -29.73 -12.27 -9.64
CA ASN A 73 -30.02 -10.89 -9.29
C ASN A 73 -28.98 -9.98 -9.96
N PRO A 74 -29.34 -9.24 -11.03
CA PRO A 74 -28.38 -8.45 -11.78
C PRO A 74 -27.77 -7.33 -10.94
N LEU A 75 -28.53 -6.73 -10.02
CA LEU A 75 -28.04 -5.65 -9.16
C LEU A 75 -26.97 -6.16 -8.19
N TYR A 76 -27.21 -7.31 -7.56
CA TYR A 76 -26.22 -7.95 -6.68
C TYR A 76 -24.93 -8.27 -7.46
N LEU A 77 -25.06 -8.91 -8.62
CA LEU A 77 -23.91 -9.31 -9.43
C LEU A 77 -23.11 -8.09 -9.91
N SER A 78 -23.76 -7.01 -10.35
CA SER A 78 -23.09 -5.77 -10.73
C SER A 78 -22.31 -5.14 -9.57
N ILE A 79 -22.86 -5.13 -8.36
CA ILE A 79 -22.18 -4.60 -7.17
C ILE A 79 -20.96 -5.45 -6.82
N VAL A 80 -21.10 -6.78 -6.87
CA VAL A 80 -19.99 -7.72 -6.61
C VAL A 80 -18.88 -7.52 -7.63
N ILE A 81 -19.20 -7.50 -8.93
CA ILE A 81 -18.22 -7.29 -10.00
C ILE A 81 -17.52 -5.93 -9.84
N ASN A 82 -18.26 -4.86 -9.57
CA ASN A 82 -17.67 -3.53 -9.33
C ASN A 82 -16.68 -3.57 -8.17
N THR A 83 -17.05 -4.22 -7.07
CA THR A 83 -16.20 -4.32 -5.88
C THR A 83 -14.92 -5.10 -6.18
N ILE A 84 -15.03 -6.23 -6.87
CA ILE A 84 -13.87 -7.03 -7.27
C ILE A 84 -12.95 -6.19 -8.15
N MET A 85 -13.47 -5.56 -9.22
CA MET A 85 -12.66 -4.72 -10.10
C MET A 85 -11.97 -3.57 -9.36
N ASN A 86 -12.65 -2.94 -8.40
CA ASN A 86 -12.10 -1.87 -7.57
C ASN A 86 -10.95 -2.36 -6.66
N ILE A 87 -11.14 -3.52 -6.00
CA ILE A 87 -10.11 -4.14 -5.15
C ILE A 87 -8.90 -4.51 -6.01
N PHE A 88 -9.08 -5.18 -7.14
CA PHE A 88 -7.97 -5.55 -8.03
C PHE A 88 -7.22 -4.34 -8.57
N GLY A 89 -7.94 -3.32 -9.02
CA GLY A 89 -7.33 -2.10 -9.55
C GLY A 89 -6.48 -1.36 -8.53
N SER A 90 -6.76 -1.53 -7.23
CA SER A 90 -6.04 -0.86 -6.15
C SER A 90 -5.05 -1.75 -5.39
N LEU A 91 -5.19 -3.09 -5.43
CA LEU A 91 -4.38 -4.03 -4.66
C LEU A 91 -2.87 -3.87 -4.93
N GLY A 92 -2.49 -3.79 -6.20
CA GLY A 92 -1.08 -3.60 -6.59
C GLY A 92 -0.51 -2.29 -6.08
N HIS A 93 -1.32 -1.22 -6.10
CA HIS A 93 -0.94 0.06 -5.52
C HIS A 93 -0.70 -0.06 -4.02
N PHE A 94 -1.64 -0.62 -3.24
CA PHE A 94 -1.49 -0.76 -1.79
C PHE A 94 -0.27 -1.61 -1.39
N MET A 95 -0.04 -2.73 -2.07
CA MET A 95 1.09 -3.62 -1.77
C MET A 95 2.44 -2.98 -2.08
N MET A 96 2.53 -2.23 -3.18
CA MET A 96 3.77 -1.60 -3.62
C MET A 96 3.95 -0.17 -3.11
N LEU A 97 2.98 0.39 -2.37
CA LEU A 97 3.00 1.80 -1.99
C LEU A 97 4.23 2.22 -1.17
N PRO A 98 4.64 1.51 -0.10
CA PRO A 98 5.86 1.88 0.63
C PRO A 98 7.08 1.81 -0.28
N LYS A 99 7.16 0.77 -1.13
CA LYS A 99 8.28 0.61 -2.05
C LYS A 99 8.31 1.68 -3.13
N TYR A 100 7.13 2.07 -3.62
CA TYR A 100 6.96 3.18 -4.54
C TYR A 100 7.44 4.48 -3.90
N MET A 101 7.09 4.74 -2.63
CA MET A 101 7.58 5.93 -1.92
C MET A 101 9.10 5.92 -1.71
N GLU A 102 9.70 4.78 -1.35
CA GLU A 102 11.16 4.64 -1.26
C GLU A 102 11.85 4.96 -2.59
N LEU A 103 11.33 4.40 -3.70
CA LEU A 103 11.98 4.51 -5.00
C LEU A 103 11.68 5.82 -5.73
N GLN A 104 10.47 6.37 -5.59
CA GLN A 104 10.05 7.56 -6.30
C GLN A 104 10.45 8.83 -5.56
N PHE A 105 10.32 8.83 -4.22
CA PHE A 105 10.58 9.99 -3.37
C PHE A 105 11.85 9.89 -2.54
N ARG A 106 12.62 8.81 -2.69
CA ARG A 106 13.91 8.57 -1.98
C ARG A 106 13.76 8.58 -0.46
N LEU A 107 12.59 8.16 0.03
CA LEU A 107 12.35 8.01 1.46
C LEU A 107 13.07 6.77 1.99
N THR A 108 13.45 6.82 3.26
CA THR A 108 13.91 5.61 3.95
C THR A 108 12.77 4.60 4.05
N ALA A 109 13.08 3.31 4.20
CA ALA A 109 12.06 2.27 4.36
C ALA A 109 11.14 2.55 5.56
N SER A 110 11.68 3.13 6.63
CA SER A 110 10.92 3.55 7.81
C SER A 110 9.95 4.69 7.49
N ASP A 111 10.43 5.77 6.87
CA ASP A 111 9.60 6.94 6.53
C ASP A 111 8.53 6.60 5.51
N ALA A 112 8.89 5.84 4.48
CA ALA A 112 7.94 5.36 3.47
C ALA A 112 6.82 4.53 4.09
N SER A 113 7.13 3.66 5.04
CA SER A 113 6.14 2.87 5.79
C SER A 113 5.27 3.75 6.70
N LEU A 114 5.88 4.74 7.37
CA LEU A 114 5.17 5.68 8.25
C LEU A 114 4.18 6.57 7.50
N TYR A 115 4.50 7.01 6.28
CA TYR A 115 3.64 7.91 5.51
C TYR A 115 2.63 7.19 4.61
N SER A 116 2.93 5.97 4.15
CA SER A 116 2.02 5.20 3.30
C SER A 116 0.84 4.58 4.05
N GLY A 117 1.03 4.17 5.30
CA GLY A 117 0.03 3.41 6.06
C GLY A 117 -0.93 4.28 6.90
N PRO A 118 -0.49 4.78 8.07
CA PRO A 118 -1.35 5.46 9.04
C PRO A 118 -2.23 6.59 8.49
N PRO A 119 -1.72 7.55 7.68
CA PRO A 119 -2.55 8.64 7.17
C PRO A 119 -3.74 8.15 6.33
N GLY A 120 -3.50 7.15 5.48
CA GLY A 120 -4.53 6.54 4.65
C GLY A 120 -5.59 5.81 5.46
N ILE A 121 -5.17 5.03 6.48
CA ILE A 121 -6.09 4.31 7.36
C ILE A 121 -7.00 5.29 8.12
N ILE A 122 -6.43 6.36 8.68
CA ILE A 122 -7.21 7.39 9.40
C ILE A 122 -8.22 8.06 8.46
N ALA A 123 -7.81 8.40 7.23
CA ALA A 123 -8.70 8.98 6.23
C ALA A 123 -9.86 8.04 5.85
N ILE A 124 -9.58 6.74 5.68
CA ILE A 124 -10.60 5.72 5.40
C ILE A 124 -11.58 5.58 6.58
N MET A 125 -11.09 5.63 7.82
CA MET A 125 -11.94 5.56 9.02
C MET A 125 -12.88 6.77 9.11
N LEU A 126 -12.34 7.98 8.99
CA LEU A 126 -13.12 9.22 9.07
C LEU A 126 -14.15 9.32 7.93
N SER A 127 -13.78 8.96 6.70
CA SER A 127 -14.69 8.96 5.56
C SER A 127 -15.82 7.95 5.69
N THR A 128 -15.55 6.74 6.22
CA THR A 128 -16.58 5.72 6.43
C THR A 128 -17.60 6.17 7.47
N LEU A 129 -17.14 6.79 8.58
CA LEU A 129 -18.02 7.38 9.59
C LEU A 129 -18.86 8.52 9.01
N LEU A 130 -18.23 9.42 8.25
CA LEU A 130 -18.93 10.52 7.59
C LEU A 130 -19.97 10.00 6.58
N GLY A 131 -19.60 9.03 5.74
CA GLY A 131 -20.50 8.39 4.78
C GLY A 131 -21.71 7.76 5.47
N GLY A 132 -21.50 7.08 6.60
CA GLY A 132 -22.58 6.53 7.41
C GLY A 132 -23.50 7.61 8.00
N TYR A 133 -22.92 8.68 8.54
CA TYR A 133 -23.66 9.83 9.04
C TYR A 133 -24.51 10.50 7.94
N LEU A 134 -23.95 10.71 6.74
CA LEU A 134 -24.65 11.31 5.61
C LEU A 134 -25.85 10.45 5.16
N VAL A 135 -25.66 9.13 5.05
CA VAL A 135 -26.75 8.20 4.70
C VAL A 135 -27.84 8.21 5.76
N TRP A 136 -27.46 8.23 7.05
CA TRP A 136 -28.41 8.28 8.16
C TRP A 136 -29.20 9.59 8.20
N LYS A 137 -28.52 10.73 8.02
CA LYS A 137 -29.11 12.07 8.11
C LYS A 137 -30.03 12.38 6.94
N TYR A 138 -29.57 12.15 5.72
CA TYR A 138 -30.28 12.57 4.50
C TYR A 138 -31.19 11.49 3.92
N LYS A 139 -31.02 10.22 4.33
CA LYS A 139 -31.80 9.06 3.85
C LYS A 139 -31.99 9.07 2.32
N PRO A 140 -30.90 9.18 1.53
CA PRO A 140 -31.01 9.36 0.09
C PRO A 140 -31.68 8.17 -0.59
N ASN A 141 -32.42 8.44 -1.66
CA ASN A 141 -33.02 7.42 -2.51
C ASN A 141 -31.94 6.62 -3.24
N VAL A 142 -32.23 5.36 -3.60
CA VAL A 142 -31.27 4.46 -4.28
C VAL A 142 -30.69 5.08 -5.56
N LYS A 143 -31.52 5.77 -6.36
CA LYS A 143 -31.06 6.47 -7.58
C LYS A 143 -30.03 7.56 -7.26
N SER A 144 -30.26 8.35 -6.22
CA SER A 144 -29.33 9.40 -5.77
C SER A 144 -28.04 8.79 -5.24
N GLN A 145 -28.12 7.67 -4.50
CA GLN A 145 -26.93 6.96 -4.01
C GLN A 145 -26.06 6.47 -5.17
N ILE A 146 -26.65 5.79 -6.15
CA ILE A 146 -25.92 5.29 -7.34
C ILE A 146 -25.30 6.46 -8.13
N ALA A 147 -26.03 7.57 -8.31
CA ALA A 147 -25.48 8.74 -8.99
C ALA A 147 -24.26 9.33 -8.26
N THR A 148 -24.35 9.47 -6.92
CA THR A 148 -23.23 9.94 -6.11
C THR A 148 -22.05 8.96 -6.12
N MET A 149 -22.31 7.64 -6.16
CA MET A 149 -21.26 6.63 -6.31
C MET A 149 -20.46 6.83 -7.60
N ILE A 150 -21.14 6.92 -8.74
CA ILE A 150 -20.50 7.08 -10.05
C ILE A 150 -19.65 8.35 -10.09
N ILE A 151 -20.19 9.46 -9.56
CA ILE A 151 -19.48 10.75 -9.53
C ILE A 151 -18.22 10.66 -8.68
N LEU A 152 -18.33 10.14 -7.45
CA LEU A 152 -17.19 10.11 -6.53
C LEU A 152 -16.14 9.05 -6.91
N GLU A 153 -16.54 7.91 -7.49
CA GLU A 153 -15.59 6.96 -8.07
C GLU A 153 -14.85 7.57 -9.26
N SER A 154 -15.54 8.31 -10.13
CA SER A 154 -14.90 8.99 -11.27
C SER A 154 -13.89 10.05 -10.79
N ILE A 155 -14.26 10.85 -9.78
CA ILE A 155 -13.35 11.83 -9.16
C ILE A 155 -12.14 11.13 -8.54
N SER A 156 -12.37 10.02 -7.85
CA SER A 156 -11.29 9.25 -7.22
C SER A 156 -10.34 8.65 -8.27
N ALA A 157 -10.89 8.10 -9.36
CA ALA A 157 -10.09 7.55 -10.46
C ALA A 157 -9.19 8.61 -11.11
N VAL A 158 -9.74 9.81 -11.38
CA VAL A 158 -8.94 10.95 -11.85
C VAL A 158 -7.90 11.36 -10.80
N GLY A 159 -8.27 11.39 -9.53
CA GLY A 159 -7.35 11.65 -8.42
C GLY A 159 -6.17 10.69 -8.40
N TYR A 160 -6.40 9.39 -8.52
CA TYR A 160 -5.33 8.38 -8.59
C TYR A 160 -4.42 8.56 -9.81
N LEU A 161 -4.95 9.00 -10.96
CA LEU A 161 -4.11 9.35 -12.12
C LEU A 161 -3.26 10.60 -11.85
N LEU A 162 -3.80 11.60 -11.16
CA LEU A 162 -3.08 12.82 -10.78
C LEU A 162 -1.97 12.55 -9.77
N LEU A 163 -2.04 11.47 -8.99
CA LEU A 163 -0.95 11.04 -8.10
C LEU A 163 0.33 10.62 -8.84
N MET A 164 0.30 10.49 -10.17
CA MET A 164 1.50 10.26 -10.97
C MET A 164 2.31 11.55 -11.21
N VAL A 165 1.73 12.73 -10.94
CA VAL A 165 2.37 14.03 -11.19
C VAL A 165 3.50 14.33 -10.19
N PRO A 166 3.35 14.13 -8.86
CA PRO A 166 4.44 14.35 -7.93
C PRO A 166 5.54 13.32 -8.15
N HIS A 167 6.72 13.79 -8.52
CA HIS A 167 7.90 12.95 -8.70
C HIS A 167 9.15 13.71 -8.32
N CYS A 168 10.14 13.01 -7.78
CA CYS A 168 11.48 13.58 -7.68
C CYS A 168 12.17 13.48 -9.04
N GLU A 169 13.06 14.45 -9.31
CA GLU A 169 13.89 14.43 -10.50
C GLU A 169 14.71 13.13 -10.58
N LYS A 170 14.99 12.70 -11.81
CA LYS A 170 15.77 11.48 -12.03
C LYS A 170 17.18 11.67 -11.46
N VAL A 171 17.65 10.66 -10.73
CA VAL A 171 19.02 10.64 -10.22
C VAL A 171 19.97 10.57 -11.42
N GLN A 172 20.90 11.50 -11.50
CA GLN A 172 21.98 11.45 -12.49
C GLN A 172 23.06 10.50 -11.97
N MET A 173 23.11 9.31 -12.56
CA MET A 173 24.14 8.32 -12.26
C MET A 173 25.34 8.54 -13.19
N SER A 174 26.53 8.67 -12.61
CA SER A 174 27.76 8.85 -13.37
C SER A 174 28.06 7.62 -14.23
N HIS A 175 28.49 7.84 -15.48
CA HIS A 175 28.93 6.81 -16.43
C HIS A 175 27.93 5.66 -16.65
N PHE A 176 26.63 5.90 -16.50
CA PHE A 176 25.62 4.84 -16.67
C PHE A 176 25.40 4.48 -18.15
N GLY A 177 25.78 3.27 -18.54
CA GLY A 177 25.55 2.67 -19.85
C GLY A 177 25.06 1.22 -19.77
N LEU A 178 24.42 0.75 -20.83
CA LEU A 178 24.01 -0.65 -20.99
C LEU A 178 24.65 -1.22 -22.25
N GLU A 179 25.52 -2.21 -22.08
CA GLU A 179 26.21 -2.91 -23.18
C GLU A 179 25.79 -4.38 -23.23
N ASN A 180 26.24 -5.11 -24.26
CA ASN A 180 25.88 -6.52 -24.50
C ASN A 180 26.20 -7.46 -23.31
N HIS A 181 27.10 -7.06 -22.42
CA HIS A 181 27.52 -7.83 -21.24
C HIS A 181 26.94 -7.31 -19.91
N GLY A 182 26.04 -6.32 -19.95
CA GLY A 182 25.35 -5.77 -18.77
C GLY A 182 25.60 -4.28 -18.55
N LEU A 183 25.61 -3.87 -17.28
CA LEU A 183 25.84 -2.48 -16.86
C LEU A 183 27.30 -2.07 -17.12
N ALA A 184 27.50 -1.07 -17.98
CA ALA A 184 28.78 -0.41 -18.20
C ALA A 184 28.81 0.87 -17.34
N LEU A 185 29.72 0.91 -16.36
CA LEU A 185 29.83 1.99 -15.36
C LEU A 185 31.27 2.55 -15.27
N GLU A 186 32.14 2.10 -16.17
CA GLU A 186 33.56 2.45 -16.22
C GLU A 186 33.78 3.75 -16.99
N GLY A 187 34.73 4.53 -16.52
CA GLY A 187 35.20 5.78 -17.09
C GLY A 187 36.70 5.96 -16.82
N LEU A 188 37.28 7.03 -17.35
CA LEU A 188 38.72 7.29 -17.24
C LEU A 188 39.22 7.40 -15.78
N CYS A 189 38.34 7.78 -14.85
CA CYS A 189 38.67 7.99 -13.44
C CYS A 189 38.65 6.70 -12.60
N ASN A 190 37.93 5.64 -13.01
CA ASN A 190 37.75 4.40 -12.23
C ASN A 190 38.20 3.13 -12.99
N VAL A 191 38.67 3.23 -14.23
CA VAL A 191 39.18 2.12 -15.06
C VAL A 191 40.23 1.25 -14.35
N ASN A 192 41.07 1.84 -13.50
CA ASN A 192 42.12 1.11 -12.78
C ASN A 192 41.65 0.47 -11.45
N CYS A 193 40.37 0.63 -11.08
CA CYS A 193 39.85 0.17 -9.79
C CYS A 193 39.31 -1.27 -9.81
N ASN A 194 39.17 -1.90 -10.99
CA ASN A 194 38.64 -3.27 -11.17
C ASN A 194 37.31 -3.51 -10.39
N CYS A 195 36.34 -2.62 -10.62
CA CYS A 195 35.10 -2.58 -9.84
C CYS A 195 34.13 -3.71 -10.19
N THR A 196 33.31 -4.13 -9.22
CA THR A 196 32.27 -5.14 -9.42
C THR A 196 30.87 -4.53 -9.40
N THR A 197 30.01 -4.96 -10.31
CA THR A 197 28.58 -4.58 -10.37
C THR A 197 27.69 -5.44 -9.46
N LYS A 198 28.28 -6.39 -8.70
CA LYS A 198 27.52 -7.28 -7.80
C LYS A 198 27.07 -6.60 -6.51
N VAL A 199 27.75 -5.55 -6.07
CA VAL A 199 27.48 -4.86 -4.81
C VAL A 199 27.07 -3.43 -5.11
N PHE A 200 25.81 -3.11 -4.84
CA PHE A 200 25.25 -1.78 -5.01
C PHE A 200 25.30 -1.02 -3.69
N THR A 201 26.00 0.12 -3.66
CA THR A 201 26.13 0.97 -2.46
C THR A 201 26.18 2.42 -2.92
N PRO A 202 25.01 3.03 -3.20
CA PRO A 202 24.98 4.33 -3.86
C PRO A 202 25.64 5.40 -3.01
N LEU A 203 26.35 6.32 -3.67
CA LEU A 203 26.96 7.49 -3.04
C LEU A 203 26.51 8.77 -3.71
N CYS A 204 26.36 9.84 -2.93
CA CYS A 204 26.18 11.19 -3.45
C CYS A 204 27.51 11.94 -3.38
N GLY A 205 27.94 12.48 -4.52
CA GLY A 205 29.16 13.29 -4.57
C GLY A 205 29.02 14.64 -3.87
N SER A 206 30.15 15.29 -3.60
CA SER A 206 30.21 16.64 -3.00
C SER A 206 29.52 17.70 -3.86
N ASP A 207 29.27 17.43 -5.14
CA ASP A 207 28.49 18.26 -6.07
C ASP A 207 26.97 18.28 -5.75
N GLY A 208 26.50 17.35 -4.91
CA GLY A 208 25.10 17.22 -4.50
C GLY A 208 24.14 16.84 -5.64
N LYS A 209 24.67 16.45 -6.80
CA LYS A 209 23.87 16.20 -8.02
C LYS A 209 24.15 14.82 -8.61
N THR A 210 25.41 14.41 -8.63
CA THR A 210 25.83 13.17 -9.28
C THR A 210 25.89 12.04 -8.26
N SER A 211 25.16 10.96 -8.53
CA SER A 211 25.25 9.73 -7.74
C SER A 211 26.11 8.68 -8.44
N TYR A 212 26.74 7.82 -7.64
CA TYR A 212 27.66 6.78 -8.10
C TYR A 212 27.18 5.41 -7.62
N PHE A 213 27.43 4.36 -8.42
CA PHE A 213 26.94 3.00 -8.13
C PHE A 213 27.54 2.37 -6.86
N SER A 214 28.82 2.64 -6.61
CA SER A 214 29.55 2.18 -5.44
C SER A 214 30.75 3.11 -5.16
N PRO A 215 31.38 3.01 -3.96
CA PRO A 215 32.65 3.71 -3.67
C PRO A 215 33.75 3.45 -4.70
N CYS A 216 33.82 2.23 -5.23
CA CYS A 216 34.78 1.86 -6.26
C CYS A 216 34.51 2.62 -7.57
N PHE A 217 33.26 2.67 -8.03
CA PHE A 217 32.92 3.39 -9.26
C PHE A 217 33.03 4.91 -9.10
N ALA A 218 33.01 5.44 -7.88
CA ALA A 218 33.35 6.83 -7.57
C ALA A 218 34.86 7.08 -7.46
N GLY A 219 35.68 6.02 -7.45
CA GLY A 219 37.14 6.09 -7.33
C GLY A 219 37.64 6.57 -5.97
N CYS A 220 36.89 6.31 -4.89
CA CYS A 220 37.26 6.71 -3.53
C CYS A 220 38.27 5.75 -2.91
N THR A 221 39.30 6.27 -2.26
CA THR A 221 40.37 5.49 -1.61
C THR A 221 40.18 5.36 -0.10
N GLU A 222 39.51 6.34 0.53
CA GLU A 222 39.32 6.41 1.98
C GLU A 222 37.86 6.18 2.39
N ASN A 223 37.67 5.50 3.53
CA ASN A 223 36.36 5.24 4.13
C ASN A 223 36.34 5.70 5.59
N LEU A 224 35.62 6.79 5.83
CA LEU A 224 35.37 7.43 7.12
C LEU A 224 33.90 7.21 7.50
N ASN A 225 33.53 5.97 7.85
CA ASN A 225 32.20 5.58 8.37
C ASN A 225 31.00 6.27 7.69
N LYS A 226 30.59 5.76 6.52
CA LYS A 226 29.52 6.30 5.65
C LYS A 226 29.85 7.61 4.92
N SER A 227 31.05 8.16 5.15
CA SER A 227 31.66 9.21 4.34
C SER A 227 32.88 8.63 3.63
N PHE A 228 33.04 8.89 2.35
CA PHE A 228 34.17 8.46 1.54
C PHE A 228 34.93 9.70 1.07
N SER A 229 36.26 9.65 1.05
CA SER A 229 37.14 10.75 0.65
C SER A 229 38.12 10.31 -0.43
N ASP A 230 38.74 11.31 -1.06
CA ASP A 230 39.74 11.13 -2.12
C ASP A 230 39.18 10.32 -3.29
N CYS A 231 38.06 10.82 -3.83
CA CYS A 231 37.31 10.20 -4.91
C CYS A 231 37.71 10.82 -6.26
N SER A 232 38.34 10.02 -7.13
CA SER A 232 38.86 10.48 -8.43
C SER A 232 37.78 10.85 -9.45
N CYS A 233 36.58 10.29 -9.34
CA CYS A 233 35.48 10.55 -10.28
C CYS A 233 34.56 11.71 -9.86
N ILE A 234 34.84 12.36 -8.74
CA ILE A 234 34.06 13.48 -8.21
C ILE A 234 34.87 14.76 -8.40
N MET A 235 34.34 15.70 -9.18
CA MET A 235 34.97 17.00 -9.38
C MET A 235 34.53 17.98 -8.29
N ASP A 236 35.50 18.68 -7.71
CA ASP A 236 35.27 19.73 -6.72
C ASP A 236 34.50 20.91 -7.38
N PRO A 237 33.47 21.51 -6.73
CA PRO A 237 32.75 22.64 -7.30
C PRO A 237 33.63 23.85 -7.66
N ASP A 238 34.78 24.00 -6.99
CA ASP A 238 35.74 25.09 -7.18
C ASP A 238 36.96 24.72 -8.06
N GLY A 239 37.01 23.50 -8.61
CA GLY A 239 38.11 23.05 -9.49
C GLY A 239 39.49 22.93 -8.83
N GLN A 240 39.60 23.21 -7.53
CA GLN A 240 40.83 23.05 -6.73
C GLN A 240 40.76 21.73 -5.97
N GLY A 241 40.95 20.62 -6.70
CA GLY A 241 40.81 19.24 -6.21
C GLY A 241 41.62 18.92 -4.96
N THR A 242 41.10 19.30 -3.79
CA THR A 242 41.77 19.06 -2.52
C THR A 242 40.89 18.42 -1.48
N ASN A 243 39.57 18.30 -1.66
CA ASN A 243 38.72 17.49 -0.77
C ASN A 243 37.47 16.96 -1.49
N SER A 244 37.62 16.07 -2.48
CA SER A 244 36.46 15.34 -3.01
C SER A 244 35.99 14.32 -1.97
N TYR A 245 34.72 14.44 -1.56
CA TYR A 245 34.10 13.51 -0.64
C TYR A 245 32.72 13.10 -1.16
N ALA A 246 32.27 11.94 -0.71
CA ALA A 246 30.96 11.40 -1.02
C ALA A 246 30.30 10.86 0.24
N LYS A 247 28.99 11.01 0.34
CA LYS A 247 28.20 10.42 1.43
C LYS A 247 27.41 9.24 0.90
N GLU A 248 27.25 8.21 1.73
CA GLU A 248 26.40 7.08 1.41
C GLU A 248 24.94 7.53 1.20
N GLY A 249 24.30 7.05 0.13
CA GLY A 249 22.95 7.42 -0.29
C GLY A 249 22.89 8.05 -1.68
N PHE A 250 21.68 8.35 -2.16
CA PHE A 250 21.47 9.10 -3.40
C PHE A 250 21.54 10.60 -3.15
N CYS A 251 21.91 11.38 -4.17
CA CYS A 251 21.76 12.82 -4.10
C CYS A 251 20.28 13.23 -4.06
N ILE A 252 19.95 14.13 -3.13
CA ILE A 252 18.59 14.63 -2.92
C ILE A 252 18.47 15.99 -3.61
N SER A 253 17.64 16.08 -4.67
CA SER A 253 17.37 17.34 -5.35
C SER A 253 16.58 18.30 -4.44
N LEU A 254 16.91 19.60 -4.51
CA LEU A 254 16.17 20.67 -3.83
C LEU A 254 14.71 20.66 -4.31
N GLY A 255 13.78 20.23 -3.46
CA GLY A 255 12.36 20.14 -3.79
C GLY A 255 11.81 18.71 -3.92
N CYS A 256 12.65 17.67 -3.80
CA CYS A 256 12.14 16.29 -3.75
C CYS A 256 11.20 16.09 -2.55
N TRP A 257 11.52 16.70 -1.40
CA TRP A 257 10.67 16.64 -0.21
C TRP A 257 9.32 17.34 -0.39
N SER A 258 9.25 18.46 -1.13
CA SER A 258 7.96 19.13 -1.39
C SER A 258 7.06 18.30 -2.31
N GLN A 259 7.64 17.60 -3.28
CA GLN A 259 6.91 16.64 -4.12
C GLN A 259 6.41 15.44 -3.30
N ALA A 260 7.27 14.91 -2.42
CA ALA A 260 6.89 13.86 -1.48
C ALA A 260 5.73 14.29 -0.57
N LEU A 261 5.82 15.49 0.02
CA LEU A 261 4.73 16.06 0.84
C LEU A 261 3.43 16.21 0.04
N GLY A 262 3.52 16.69 -1.21
CA GLY A 262 2.37 16.78 -2.10
C GLY A 262 1.66 15.43 -2.26
N TYR A 263 2.43 14.35 -2.45
CA TYR A 263 1.89 13.00 -2.51
C TYR A 263 1.34 12.50 -1.17
N ILE A 264 2.07 12.68 -0.07
CA ILE A 264 1.68 12.26 1.28
C ILE A 264 0.37 12.92 1.75
N ILE A 265 0.11 14.16 1.30
CA ILE A 265 -1.13 14.88 1.63
C ILE A 265 -2.27 14.51 0.68
N SER A 266 -2.00 14.42 -0.64
CA SER A 266 -3.03 14.17 -1.64
C SER A 266 -3.57 12.74 -1.60
N LEU A 267 -2.73 11.74 -1.33
CA LEU A 267 -3.15 10.34 -1.29
C LEU A 267 -4.25 10.08 -0.25
N PRO A 268 -4.12 10.46 1.03
CA PRO A 268 -5.20 10.31 2.02
C PRO A 268 -6.48 11.06 1.65
N ILE A 269 -6.38 12.24 1.01
CA ILE A 269 -7.55 13.00 0.55
C ILE A 269 -8.31 12.22 -0.52
N ILE A 270 -7.61 11.63 -1.50
CA ILE A 270 -8.23 10.81 -2.55
C ILE A 270 -8.84 9.55 -1.94
N GLN A 271 -8.14 8.89 -1.01
CA GLN A 271 -8.66 7.71 -0.30
C GLN A 271 -9.90 8.04 0.55
N PHE A 272 -9.96 9.24 1.14
CA PHE A 272 -11.13 9.75 1.86
C PHE A 272 -12.34 9.88 0.92
N ILE A 273 -12.16 10.53 -0.23
CA ILE A 273 -13.22 10.71 -1.23
C ILE A 273 -13.71 9.35 -1.74
N ALA A 274 -12.80 8.43 -2.04
CA ALA A 274 -13.15 7.08 -2.51
C ALA A 274 -13.93 6.27 -1.46
N SER A 275 -13.59 6.44 -0.18
CA SER A 275 -14.11 5.59 0.89
C SER A 275 -15.43 6.06 1.50
N ILE A 276 -15.86 7.30 1.25
CA ILE A 276 -17.15 7.81 1.76
C ILE A 276 -18.35 6.98 1.25
N LEU A 277 -18.20 6.32 0.11
CA LEU A 277 -19.21 5.48 -0.51
C LEU A 277 -19.34 4.09 0.13
N LYS A 278 -18.39 3.65 0.96
CA LYS A 278 -18.37 2.28 1.52
C LYS A 278 -19.68 1.88 2.19
N VAL A 279 -20.25 2.79 2.99
CA VAL A 279 -21.54 2.55 3.65
C VAL A 279 -22.68 2.44 2.65
N GLN A 280 -22.64 3.22 1.57
CA GLN A 280 -23.66 3.17 0.52
C GLN A 280 -23.63 1.80 -0.20
N TYR A 281 -22.45 1.24 -0.48
CA TYR A 281 -22.32 -0.10 -1.07
C TYR A 281 -23.01 -1.16 -0.21
N THR A 282 -22.71 -1.20 1.09
CA THR A 282 -23.31 -2.18 2.01
C THR A 282 -24.83 -1.99 2.11
N VAL A 283 -25.32 -0.76 2.15
CA VAL A 283 -26.77 -0.47 2.24
C VAL A 283 -27.51 -0.92 0.97
N ILE A 284 -26.98 -0.62 -0.22
CA ILE A 284 -27.62 -1.05 -1.49
C ILE A 284 -27.58 -2.56 -1.61
N LEU A 285 -26.43 -3.19 -1.31
CA LEU A 285 -26.27 -4.64 -1.31
C LEU A 285 -27.35 -5.30 -0.44
N VAL A 286 -27.42 -4.94 0.84
CA VAL A 286 -28.38 -5.53 1.80
C VAL A 286 -29.84 -5.27 1.41
N ARG A 287 -30.16 -4.13 0.76
CA ARG A 287 -31.52 -3.82 0.29
C ARG A 287 -31.91 -4.60 -0.96
N SER A 288 -30.93 -4.98 -1.78
CA SER A 288 -31.16 -5.75 -3.02
C SER A 288 -31.42 -7.25 -2.78
N ILE A 289 -31.20 -7.73 -1.57
CA ILE A 289 -31.24 -9.16 -1.22
C ILE A 289 -32.44 -9.45 -0.29
N ASN A 290 -33.09 -10.59 -0.51
CA ASN A 290 -34.16 -11.06 0.37
C ASN A 290 -33.64 -11.28 1.81
N PRO A 291 -34.44 -11.01 2.86
CA PRO A 291 -34.00 -11.12 4.24
C PRO A 291 -33.40 -12.49 4.62
N GLU A 292 -33.92 -13.57 4.02
CA GLU A 292 -33.47 -14.94 4.22
C GLU A 292 -32.11 -15.27 3.59
N ASP A 293 -31.70 -14.53 2.57
CA ASP A 293 -30.48 -14.77 1.80
C ASP A 293 -29.31 -13.87 2.23
N LYS A 294 -29.53 -12.90 3.14
CA LYS A 294 -28.52 -11.87 3.49
C LYS A 294 -27.20 -12.45 4.00
N SER A 295 -27.25 -13.43 4.90
CA SER A 295 -26.04 -14.06 5.45
C SER A 295 -25.27 -14.85 4.39
N ILE A 296 -25.98 -15.57 3.53
CA ILE A 296 -25.39 -16.32 2.40
C ILE A 296 -24.78 -15.36 1.39
N ALA A 297 -25.45 -14.24 1.10
CA ALA A 297 -24.96 -13.23 0.18
C ALA A 297 -23.71 -12.53 0.68
N LEU A 298 -23.65 -12.15 1.97
CA LEU A 298 -22.43 -11.60 2.57
C LEU A 298 -21.28 -12.63 2.53
N GLY A 299 -21.56 -13.90 2.84
CA GLY A 299 -20.56 -14.96 2.72
C GLY A 299 -20.07 -15.20 1.29
N LEU A 300 -20.97 -15.19 0.31
CA LEU A 300 -20.63 -15.30 -1.10
C LEU A 300 -19.82 -14.10 -1.59
N PHE A 301 -20.20 -12.89 -1.18
CA PHE A 301 -19.49 -11.65 -1.51
C PHE A 301 -18.03 -11.72 -1.03
N GLU A 302 -17.80 -12.06 0.24
CA GLU A 302 -16.45 -12.22 0.79
C GLU A 302 -15.67 -13.37 0.14
N ALA A 303 -16.34 -14.51 -0.14
CA ALA A 303 -15.69 -15.64 -0.81
C ALA A 303 -15.22 -15.26 -2.22
N LEU A 304 -16.01 -14.49 -2.96
CA LEU A 304 -15.63 -14.03 -4.30
C LEU A 304 -14.47 -13.02 -4.24
N ILE A 305 -14.44 -12.13 -3.25
CA ILE A 305 -13.31 -11.21 -3.02
C ILE A 305 -12.02 -11.97 -2.62
N CYS A 306 -12.12 -13.13 -1.97
CA CYS A 306 -10.93 -13.92 -1.61
C CYS A 306 -10.40 -14.79 -2.76
N ILE A 307 -11.28 -15.22 -3.68
CA ILE A 307 -10.90 -16.08 -4.81
C ILE A 307 -10.20 -15.30 -5.89
N PHE A 308 -10.72 -14.11 -6.17
CA PHE A 308 -10.15 -13.17 -7.11
C PHE A 308 -9.29 -12.20 -6.29
#